data_AF-A0A2D7NB39-F1
#
_entry.id   AF-A0A2D7NB39-F1
#
_cell.length_a   1.000
_cell.length_b   1.000
_cell.length_c   1.000
_cell.angle_alpha   90.00
_cell.angle_beta   90.00
_cell.angle_gamma   90.00
#
_symmetry.space_group_name_H-M   'P 1'
#
loop_
_entity.id
_entity.type
_entity.pdbx_description
1 polymer ?
#
loop_
_entity_poly.entity_id
_entity_poly.type
_entity_poly.pdbx_seq_one_letter_code
_entity_poly.pdbx_strand_id
1 'polypeptide(L)'
;MKRIFIIIMLLFIYSSCSRNIGEFSLISTRDFNNNLFYESIGLIEGKDTEYIIILIPTGGVRIDSAVSDALDNYNANYLTNALVTHQEFYIPYLL
;
A
#
# COMPACT_ATOMS: atom_id res chain seq x y z
N MET A 1 -21.84 20.91 23.78
CA MET A 1 -21.96 20.27 22.45
C MET A 1 -20.74 20.56 21.55
N LYS A 2 -20.35 21.83 21.30
CA LYS A 2 -19.18 22.18 20.45
C LYS A 2 -17.85 21.51 20.85
N ARG A 3 -17.57 21.37 22.15
CA ARG A 3 -16.35 20.70 22.67
C ARG A 3 -16.30 19.20 22.37
N ILE A 4 -17.46 18.53 22.36
CA ILE A 4 -17.56 17.10 22.06
C ILE A 4 -17.32 16.85 20.57
N PHE A 5 -17.82 17.73 19.70
CA PHE A 5 -17.58 17.65 18.25
C PHE A 5 -16.10 17.76 17.88
N ILE A 6 -15.37 18.66 18.54
CA ILE A 6 -13.91 18.83 18.36
C ILE A 6 -13.16 17.57 18.81
N ILE A 7 -13.55 16.97 19.93
CA ILE A 7 -12.91 15.73 20.43
C ILE A 7 -13.14 14.56 19.47
N ILE A 8 -14.36 14.42 18.93
CA ILE A 8 -14.68 13.38 17.94
C ILE A 8 -13.87 13.59 16.65
N MET A 9 -13.78 14.83 16.16
CA MET A 9 -12.96 15.16 14.99
C MET A 9 -11.48 14.83 15.22
N LEU A 10 -10.93 15.14 16.40
CA LEU A 10 -9.55 14.79 16.75
C LEU A 10 -9.32 13.26 16.79
N LEU A 11 -10.30 12.48 17.27
CA LEU A 11 -10.20 11.01 17.30
C LEU A 11 -10.09 10.38 15.90
N PHE A 12 -10.72 10.97 14.88
CA PHE A 12 -10.62 10.48 13.49
C PHE A 12 -9.27 10.77 12.82
N ILE A 13 -8.54 11.80 13.27
CA ILE A 13 -7.22 12.13 12.67
C ILE A 13 -6.16 11.09 13.06
N TYR A 14 -6.36 10.36 14.18
CA TYR A 14 -5.41 9.36 14.68
C TYR A 14 -5.68 7.93 14.21
N SER A 15 -6.68 7.68 13.36
CA SER A 15 -7.02 6.31 12.92
C SER A 15 -6.26 5.83 11.68
N SER A 16 -5.05 6.34 11.40
CA SER A 16 -4.17 5.75 10.37
C SER A 16 -3.69 4.37 10.84
N CYS A 17 -4.46 3.33 10.53
CA CYS A 17 -4.12 1.96 10.85
C CYS A 17 -3.34 1.35 9.69
N SER A 18 -2.08 0.97 9.95
CA SER A 18 -1.32 0.10 9.05
C SER A 18 -1.47 -1.35 9.52
N ARG A 19 -1.74 -2.24 8.57
CA ARG A 19 -1.93 -3.67 8.78
C ARG A 19 -0.93 -4.45 7.93
N ASN A 20 -0.20 -5.38 8.53
CA ASN A 20 0.63 -6.33 7.79
C ASN A 20 -0.30 -7.35 7.11
N ILE A 21 -0.21 -7.44 5.77
CA ILE A 21 -0.96 -8.42 4.99
C ILE A 21 -0.18 -9.74 4.95
N GLY A 22 1.13 -9.67 4.75
CA GLY A 22 1.98 -10.84 4.70
C GLY A 22 3.43 -10.52 4.33
N GLU A 23 4.28 -11.48 4.63
CA GLU A 23 5.70 -11.51 4.26
C GLU A 23 5.95 -12.63 3.25
N PHE A 24 6.63 -12.30 2.17
CA PHE A 24 6.85 -13.21 1.05
C PHE A 24 8.36 -13.32 0.78
N SER A 25 8.88 -14.54 0.77
CA SER A 25 10.27 -14.78 0.38
C SER A 25 10.52 -14.41 -1.07
N LEU A 26 9.54 -14.59 -1.94
CA LEU A 26 9.56 -14.20 -3.35
C LEU A 26 8.15 -13.81 -3.82
N ILE A 27 8.02 -12.68 -4.50
CA ILE A 27 6.76 -12.26 -5.14
C ILE A 27 7.04 -11.57 -6.50
N SER A 28 6.22 -11.87 -7.50
CA SER A 28 6.28 -11.22 -8.81
C SER A 28 4.94 -11.31 -9.53
N THR A 29 4.67 -10.33 -10.39
CA THR A 29 3.54 -10.31 -11.34
C THR A 29 3.98 -10.61 -12.78
N ARG A 30 5.28 -10.79 -13.01
CA ARG A 30 5.87 -11.07 -14.32
C ARG A 30 6.36 -12.51 -14.36
N ASP A 31 6.37 -13.10 -15.54
CA ASP A 31 7.08 -14.36 -15.76
C ASP A 31 8.58 -14.10 -15.61
N PHE A 32 9.24 -14.85 -14.73
CA PHE A 32 10.68 -14.80 -14.57
C PHE A 32 11.25 -16.20 -14.49
N ASN A 33 12.46 -16.37 -15.03
CA ASN A 33 13.19 -17.62 -14.87
C ASN A 33 13.95 -17.57 -13.54
N ASN A 34 13.68 -18.53 -12.65
CA ASN A 34 14.33 -18.64 -11.34
C ASN A 34 15.75 -19.22 -11.46
N ASN A 35 16.57 -18.62 -12.33
CA ASN A 35 17.98 -18.94 -12.38
C ASN A 35 18.63 -18.47 -11.07
N LEU A 36 19.54 -19.28 -10.53
CA LEU A 36 20.20 -19.04 -9.24
C LEU A 36 21.06 -17.75 -9.18
N PHE A 37 21.24 -17.08 -10.32
CA PHE A 37 21.99 -15.83 -10.44
C PHE A 37 21.01 -14.67 -10.57
N TYR A 38 20.99 -13.82 -9.54
CA TYR A 38 20.24 -12.58 -9.54
C TYR A 38 21.11 -11.42 -9.09
N GLU A 39 20.84 -10.25 -9.65
CA GLU A 39 21.44 -9.00 -9.22
C GLU A 39 20.47 -8.30 -8.27
N SER A 40 20.93 -7.99 -7.06
CA SER A 40 20.14 -7.19 -6.14
C SER A 40 20.32 -5.71 -6.47
N ILE A 41 19.22 -5.03 -6.76
CA ILE A 41 19.19 -3.59 -7.00
C ILE A 41 18.87 -2.78 -5.72
N GLY A 42 18.84 -3.44 -4.57
CA GLY A 42 18.56 -2.83 -3.27
C GLY A 42 17.08 -2.90 -2.88
N LEU A 43 16.69 -2.02 -1.94
CA LEU A 43 15.31 -1.92 -1.46
C LEU A 43 14.49 -1.12 -2.45
N ILE A 44 13.41 -1.72 -2.92
CA ILE A 44 12.45 -1.09 -3.84
C ILE A 44 11.05 -1.21 -3.26
N GLU A 45 10.21 -0.22 -3.56
CA GLU A 45 8.85 -0.12 -3.05
C GLU A 45 7.90 0.20 -4.21
N GLY A 46 6.70 -0.35 -4.14
CA GLY A 46 5.61 -0.01 -5.04
C GLY A 46 4.30 0.03 -4.27
N LYS A 47 3.35 0.80 -4.79
CA LYS A 47 2.09 1.06 -4.09
C LYS A 47 0.92 1.12 -5.05
N ASP A 48 -0.23 0.69 -4.56
CA ASP A 48 -1.51 0.94 -5.19
C ASP A 48 -2.35 1.77 -4.22
N THR A 49 -2.91 2.89 -4.68
CA THR A 49 -3.55 3.88 -3.82
C THR A 49 -4.89 4.29 -4.41
N GLU A 50 -5.93 4.14 -3.59
CA GLU A 50 -7.29 4.57 -3.89
C GLU A 50 -7.73 5.64 -2.90
N TYR A 51 -8.64 6.51 -3.34
CA TYR A 51 -9.12 7.63 -2.56
C TYR A 51 -10.54 7.37 -2.04
N ILE A 52 -10.86 7.98 -0.90
CA ILE A 52 -12.24 8.05 -0.41
C ILE A 52 -12.68 9.51 -0.50
N ILE A 53 -13.64 9.79 -1.36
CA ILE A 53 -14.22 11.13 -1.50
C ILE A 53 -15.48 11.19 -0.66
N ILE A 54 -15.45 11.97 0.42
CA ILE A 54 -16.51 12.07 1.42
C ILE A 54 -16.80 10.71 2.07
N LEU A 55 -17.58 9.83 1.45
CA LEU A 55 -17.85 8.47 1.98
C LEU A 55 -17.80 7.41 0.88
N ILE A 56 -17.38 7.79 -0.32
CA ILE A 56 -17.42 6.94 -1.50
C ILE A 56 -15.98 6.54 -1.86
N PRO A 57 -15.62 5.24 -1.74
CA PRO A 57 -14.34 4.77 -2.25
C PRO A 57 -14.31 4.87 -3.77
N THR A 58 -13.20 5.35 -4.34
CA THR A 58 -13.02 5.46 -5.80
C THR A 58 -12.69 4.14 -6.46
N GLY A 59 -12.23 3.16 -5.68
CA GLY A 59 -11.82 1.85 -6.16
C GLY A 59 -11.40 0.94 -5.01
N GLY A 60 -10.67 -0.12 -5.35
CA GLY A 60 -10.07 -1.04 -4.39
C GLY A 60 -8.60 -1.26 -4.72
N VAL A 61 -7.73 -1.13 -3.72
CA VAL A 61 -6.30 -1.37 -3.88
C VAL A 61 -6.03 -2.86 -4.10
N ARG A 62 -5.01 -3.15 -4.90
CA ARG A 62 -4.65 -4.49 -5.35
C ARG A 62 -3.16 -4.73 -5.14
N ILE A 63 -2.84 -5.88 -4.52
CA ILE A 63 -1.46 -6.27 -4.24
C ILE A 63 -0.67 -6.44 -5.54
N ASP A 64 -1.27 -7.02 -6.57
CA ASP A 64 -0.60 -7.20 -7.86
C ASP A 64 -0.32 -5.86 -8.55
N SER A 65 -1.21 -4.87 -8.43
CA SER A 65 -0.92 -3.51 -8.91
C SER A 65 0.30 -2.91 -8.18
N ALA A 66 0.35 -3.03 -6.85
CA ALA A 66 1.48 -2.52 -6.05
C ALA A 66 2.81 -3.23 -6.36
N VAL A 67 2.76 -4.55 -6.58
CA VAL A 67 3.94 -5.33 -6.99
C VAL A 67 4.38 -4.94 -8.40
N SER A 68 3.46 -4.85 -9.36
CA SER A 68 3.77 -4.39 -10.72
C SER A 68 4.37 -2.99 -10.71
N ASP A 69 3.82 -2.06 -9.93
CA ASP A 69 4.37 -0.71 -9.76
C ASP A 69 5.84 -0.74 -9.27
N ALA A 70 6.16 -1.58 -8.28
CA ALA A 70 7.54 -1.77 -7.82
C ALA A 70 8.45 -2.31 -8.94
N LEU A 71 7.98 -3.31 -9.70
CA LEU A 71 8.76 -3.93 -10.77
C LEU A 71 8.95 -3.01 -11.98
N ASP A 72 7.93 -2.23 -12.32
CA ASP A 72 7.92 -1.29 -13.44
C ASP A 72 8.84 -0.10 -13.13
N ASN A 73 8.71 0.52 -11.95
CA ASN A 73 9.46 1.72 -11.58
C ASN A 73 10.97 1.48 -11.44
N TYR A 74 11.36 0.27 -11.04
CA TYR A 74 12.76 -0.09 -10.79
C TYR A 74 13.33 -1.05 -11.83
N ASN A 75 12.56 -1.35 -12.89
CA ASN A 75 12.93 -2.31 -13.94
C ASN A 75 13.41 -3.66 -13.37
N ALA A 76 12.69 -4.18 -12.38
CA ALA A 76 12.98 -5.42 -11.68
C ALA A 76 12.11 -6.58 -12.17
N ASN A 77 12.56 -7.82 -11.96
CA ASN A 77 11.82 -9.02 -12.39
C ASN A 77 10.97 -9.63 -11.28
N TYR A 78 11.41 -9.53 -10.03
CA TYR A 78 10.73 -10.04 -8.84
C TYR A 78 11.27 -9.34 -7.59
N LEU A 79 10.52 -9.44 -6.51
CA LEU A 79 10.92 -9.00 -5.17
C LEU A 79 11.30 -10.21 -4.32
N THR A 80 12.34 -10.05 -3.49
CA THR A 80 12.72 -11.04 -2.48
C THR A 80 12.59 -10.47 -1.09
N ASN A 81 12.15 -11.28 -0.12
CA ASN A 81 11.91 -10.86 1.27
C ASN A 81 11.00 -9.62 1.35
N ALA A 82 9.90 -9.66 0.60
CA ALA A 82 8.96 -8.55 0.49
C ALA A 82 7.96 -8.54 1.66
N LEU A 83 7.73 -7.36 2.23
CA LEU A 83 6.67 -7.10 3.20
C LEU A 83 5.54 -6.35 2.50
N VAL A 84 4.32 -6.89 2.56
CA VAL A 84 3.13 -6.23 2.02
C VAL A 84 2.30 -5.69 3.17
N THR A 85 2.05 -4.37 3.15
CA THR A 85 1.22 -3.70 4.15
C THR A 85 0.04 -3.00 3.51
N HIS A 86 -1.05 -2.88 4.28
CA HIS A 86 -2.22 -2.11 3.92
C HIS A 86 -2.34 -0.92 4.86
N GLN A 87 -2.38 0.30 4.32
CA GLN A 87 -2.57 1.50 5.10
C GLN A 87 -3.87 2.18 4.69
N GLU A 88 -4.71 2.47 5.68
CA GLU A 88 -5.93 3.24 5.49
C GLU A 88 -5.81 4.58 6.19
N PHE A 89 -6.18 5.63 5.48
CA PHE A 89 -6.32 6.95 6.05
C PHE A 89 -7.53 7.65 5.44
N TYR A 90 -8.37 8.24 6.29
CA TYR A 90 -9.60 8.89 5.89
C TYR A 90 -9.70 10.25 6.59
N ILE A 91 -9.68 11.32 5.80
CA ILE A 91 -10.07 12.65 6.26
C ILE A 91 -11.47 12.90 5.74
N PRO A 92 -12.49 13.05 6.61
CA PRO A 92 -13.77 13.55 6.16
C PRO A 92 -13.56 14.97 5.62
N TYR A 93 -13.70 15.16 4.29
CA TYR A 93 -13.76 16.49 3.71
C TYR A 93 -15.01 17.19 4.26
N LEU A 94 -14.82 18.03 5.28
CA LEU A 94 -15.84 18.90 5.85
C LEU A 94 -16.26 19.93 4.80
N LEU A 95 -17.56 19.95 4.47
CA LEU A 95 -18.20 21.05 3.75
C LEU A 95 -18.83 22.00 4.77
#